data_AF-A0A4Z1CK21-F1
#
_entry.id   AF-A0A4Z1CK21-F1
#
_cell.length_a   1.000
_cell.length_b   1.000
_cell.length_c   1.000
_cell.angle_alpha   90.00
_cell.angle_beta   90.00
_cell.angle_gamma   90.00
#
_symmetry.space_group_name_H-M   'P 1'
#
loop_
_entity.id
_entity.type
_entity.pdbx_description
1 polymer ?
#
loop_
_entity_poly.entity_id
_entity_poly.type
_entity_poly.pdbx_seq_one_letter_code
_entity_poly.pdbx_strand_id
1 'polypeptide(L)'
;MTPVNTTTVPTSWQRGRHPAFHAASGLCSMIVTQRTVAAFLTPEGFSQPSVAAVLREGSLVTEVGRYAAHAFASRGERRRTPLGSQPVRVGEPVLLVPGFLAGDSSLGPMSRSLRHQGFRTYRADVRANVGCTLGAAAQLEERLEEIAQRRGARVRIVGHSLGGMLARGVAARRPDLVAGIVTMGSPMLAPGAHHASLARSVDLLVRLNRAGMRRLMAEDCVAGRCAQESFDQARAPLPDDVDFTAIFSRRDGIVDWRACIDPAATAVEVRSSHVGMAFDPAVITAVSAALRPRPVVSAVEVDRGQSA
;
A
#
# COMPACT_ATOMS: atom_id res chain seq x y z
N MET A 1 -35.14 -9.37 -2.68
CA MET A 1 -35.28 -9.39 -1.21
C MET A 1 -34.88 -10.77 -0.72
N THR A 2 -33.70 -10.84 -0.10
CA THR A 2 -33.19 -11.95 0.72
C THR A 2 -32.11 -11.31 1.59
N PRO A 3 -32.19 -11.37 2.94
CA PRO A 3 -31.41 -10.49 3.80
C PRO A 3 -29.99 -11.01 4.02
N VAL A 4 -29.04 -10.09 4.03
CA VAL A 4 -27.64 -10.33 4.40
C VAL A 4 -27.54 -10.25 5.92
N ASN A 5 -27.04 -11.32 6.51
CA ASN A 5 -26.90 -11.52 7.95
C ASN A 5 -25.80 -10.61 8.50
N THR A 6 -26.14 -9.71 9.42
CA THR A 6 -25.23 -8.82 10.14
C THR A 6 -24.76 -9.52 11.41
N THR A 7 -23.49 -9.91 11.46
CA THR A 7 -22.91 -10.48 12.69
C THR A 7 -22.40 -9.35 13.58
N THR A 8 -23.10 -9.15 14.68
CA THR A 8 -22.80 -8.30 15.83
C THR A 8 -21.47 -8.67 16.51
N VAL A 9 -20.70 -7.64 16.88
CA VAL A 9 -19.46 -7.72 17.69
C VAL A 9 -19.83 -7.73 19.18
N PRO A 10 -19.26 -8.60 20.04
CA PRO A 10 -19.54 -8.57 21.47
C PRO A 10 -18.75 -7.48 22.19
N THR A 11 -19.47 -6.66 22.95
CA THR A 11 -18.96 -5.67 23.89
C THR A 11 -18.60 -6.34 25.22
N SER A 12 -17.35 -6.28 25.66
CA SER A 12 -17.02 -6.40 27.09
C SER A 12 -15.65 -5.80 27.42
N TRP A 13 -15.64 -4.49 27.63
CA TRP A 13 -14.63 -3.81 28.45
C TRP A 13 -15.35 -3.34 29.71
N GLN A 14 -15.10 -3.97 30.86
CA GLN A 14 -15.20 -3.31 32.15
C GLN A 14 -14.52 -4.11 33.28
N ARG A 15 -13.47 -3.48 33.83
CA ARG A 15 -13.00 -3.45 35.23
C ARG A 15 -12.64 -4.76 35.96
N GLY A 16 -11.37 -4.86 36.39
CA GLY A 16 -11.04 -5.53 37.66
C GLY A 16 -9.58 -5.93 37.90
N ARG A 17 -8.90 -5.16 38.75
CA ARG A 17 -7.90 -5.58 39.78
C ARG A 17 -6.49 -6.06 39.34
N HIS A 18 -5.49 -5.29 39.79
CA HIS A 18 -4.09 -5.71 39.96
C HIS A 18 -3.96 -6.85 40.99
N PRO A 19 -2.98 -7.74 40.81
CA PRO A 19 -2.24 -8.29 41.93
C PRO A 19 -0.72 -8.12 41.81
N ALA A 20 -0.07 -8.39 42.94
CA ALA A 20 1.26 -7.97 43.35
C ALA A 20 2.44 -8.61 42.61
N PHE A 21 3.55 -7.87 42.65
CA PHE A 21 4.92 -8.32 42.40
C PHE A 21 5.25 -9.56 43.24
N HIS A 22 5.73 -10.62 42.58
CA HIS A 22 6.61 -11.60 43.19
C HIS A 22 7.78 -11.90 42.25
N ALA A 23 8.98 -11.63 42.76
CA ALA A 23 10.25 -12.01 42.15
C ALA A 23 10.45 -13.52 42.27
N ALA A 24 10.78 -14.18 41.17
CA ALA A 24 11.39 -15.50 41.18
C ALA A 24 12.42 -15.58 40.05
N SER A 25 13.67 -15.72 40.47
CA SER A 25 14.86 -16.03 39.71
C SER A 25 14.73 -17.34 38.93
N GLY A 26 15.17 -17.33 37.67
CA GLY A 26 15.30 -18.53 36.84
C GLY A 26 16.07 -18.22 35.56
N LEU A 27 17.39 -18.39 35.61
CA LEU A 27 18.25 -18.44 34.43
C LEU A 27 17.89 -19.67 33.59
N CYS A 28 17.18 -19.48 32.49
CA CYS A 28 17.06 -20.47 31.43
C CYS A 28 17.14 -19.80 30.06
N SER A 29 18.33 -19.89 29.48
CA SER A 29 18.67 -19.87 28.05
C SER A 29 17.68 -19.14 27.11
N MET A 30 17.78 -17.82 27.06
CA MET A 30 17.19 -17.02 25.98
C MET A 30 18.17 -16.97 24.81
N ILE A 31 18.15 -17.99 23.93
CA ILE A 31 18.41 -17.71 22.51
C ILE A 31 17.15 -17.02 21.99
N VAL A 32 16.93 -15.78 22.42
CA VAL A 32 16.06 -14.86 21.69
C VAL A 32 16.85 -14.53 20.44
N THR A 33 16.52 -15.16 19.33
CA THR A 33 16.82 -14.60 18.01
C THR A 33 16.22 -13.20 18.02
N GLN A 34 17.05 -12.20 18.32
CA GLN A 34 16.63 -10.80 18.29
C GLN A 34 16.05 -10.55 16.91
N ARG A 35 14.72 -10.36 16.84
CA ARG A 35 14.13 -9.81 15.63
C ARG A 35 14.72 -8.42 15.47
N THR A 36 15.40 -8.18 14.36
CA THR A 36 15.87 -6.85 13.96
C THR A 36 14.72 -5.86 13.82
N VAL A 37 13.50 -6.36 13.61
CA VAL A 37 12.27 -5.59 13.52
C VAL A 37 11.58 -5.59 14.89
N ALA A 38 11.28 -4.40 15.43
CA ALA A 38 10.67 -4.29 16.75
C ALA A 38 9.27 -4.92 16.82
N ALA A 39 8.91 -5.38 18.02
CA ALA A 39 7.64 -6.06 18.28
C ALA A 39 6.42 -5.20 17.97
N PHE A 40 6.49 -3.88 18.17
CA PHE A 40 5.37 -2.97 17.87
C PHE A 40 5.00 -2.92 16.39
N LEU A 41 5.91 -3.31 15.49
CA LEU A 41 5.62 -3.44 14.06
C LEU A 41 4.87 -4.74 13.73
N THR A 42 4.70 -5.64 14.69
CA THR A 42 3.88 -6.86 14.56
C THR A 42 2.90 -6.94 15.73
N PRO A 43 1.85 -6.09 15.75
CA PRO A 43 0.82 -6.15 16.79
C PRO A 43 0.15 -7.52 16.87
N GLU A 44 -0.49 -7.80 18.00
CA GLU A 44 -1.27 -9.03 18.20
C GLU A 44 -2.31 -9.22 17.10
N GLY A 45 -2.54 -10.49 16.72
CA GLY A 45 -3.46 -10.85 15.64
C GLY A 45 -2.83 -10.89 14.24
N PHE A 46 -1.59 -10.42 14.08
CA PHE A 46 -0.83 -10.55 12.83
C PHE A 46 0.30 -11.56 12.96
N SER A 47 0.58 -12.27 11.89
CA SER A 47 1.61 -13.32 11.88
C SER A 47 2.46 -13.25 10.64
N GLN A 48 3.74 -13.61 10.76
CA GLN A 48 4.59 -13.73 9.59
C GLN A 48 4.06 -14.86 8.70
N PRO A 49 3.93 -14.65 7.38
CA PRO A 49 3.64 -15.72 6.45
C PRO A 49 4.60 -16.90 6.65
N SER A 50 4.09 -18.12 6.58
CA SER A 50 4.91 -19.33 6.70
C SER A 50 5.99 -19.39 5.62
N VAL A 51 7.06 -20.15 5.84
CA VAL A 51 8.13 -20.28 4.82
C VAL A 51 7.59 -20.82 3.48
N ALA A 52 6.58 -21.70 3.54
CA ALA A 52 5.90 -22.22 2.35
C ALA A 52 5.02 -21.17 1.65
N ALA A 53 4.68 -20.05 2.30
CA ALA A 53 3.88 -18.98 1.70
C ALA A 53 4.53 -18.40 0.44
N VAL A 54 5.87 -18.37 0.38
CA VAL A 54 6.61 -17.89 -0.79
C VAL A 54 6.32 -18.73 -2.05
N LEU A 55 5.87 -19.99 -1.91
CA LEU A 55 5.45 -20.81 -3.04
C LEU A 55 4.26 -20.20 -3.78
N ARG A 56 3.46 -19.36 -3.11
CA ARG A 56 2.38 -18.61 -3.76
C ARG A 56 2.89 -17.54 -4.71
N GLU A 57 4.11 -17.03 -4.52
CA GLU A 57 4.79 -16.19 -5.50
C GLU A 57 5.17 -16.97 -6.77
N GLY A 58 5.04 -18.30 -6.79
CA GLY A 58 5.15 -19.10 -8.01
C GLY A 58 4.11 -18.76 -9.08
N SER A 59 2.97 -18.14 -8.71
CA SER A 59 2.00 -17.64 -9.69
C SER A 59 2.52 -16.48 -10.54
N LEU A 60 3.67 -15.89 -10.18
CA LEU A 60 4.34 -14.84 -10.94
C LEU A 60 4.55 -15.21 -12.41
N VAL A 61 4.86 -16.47 -12.71
CA VAL A 61 5.02 -16.95 -14.10
C VAL A 61 3.71 -16.80 -14.87
N THR A 62 2.59 -17.19 -14.26
CA THR A 62 1.26 -17.06 -14.88
C THR A 62 0.83 -15.60 -15.00
N GLU A 63 1.20 -14.75 -14.04
CA GLU A 63 0.95 -13.30 -14.05
C GLU A 63 1.73 -12.62 -15.17
N VAL A 64 3.00 -12.99 -15.38
CA VAL A 64 3.82 -12.51 -16.50
C VAL A 64 3.18 -12.93 -17.83
N GLY A 65 2.73 -14.19 -17.92
CA GLY A 65 1.99 -14.68 -19.09
C GLY A 65 0.72 -13.87 -19.38
N ARG A 66 -0.11 -13.61 -18.36
CA ARG A 66 -1.31 -12.77 -18.47
C ARG A 66 -0.97 -11.35 -18.89
N TYR A 67 0.08 -10.75 -18.32
CA TYR A 67 0.54 -9.44 -18.72
C TYR A 67 0.99 -9.40 -20.18
N ALA A 68 1.77 -10.39 -20.63
CA ALA A 68 2.22 -10.48 -22.01
C ALA A 68 1.02 -10.59 -22.97
N ALA A 69 0.09 -11.52 -22.70
CA ALA A 69 -1.13 -11.68 -23.49
C ALA A 69 -1.94 -10.38 -23.57
N HIS A 70 -2.16 -9.72 -22.44
CA HIS A 70 -2.84 -8.42 -22.40
C HIS A 70 -2.08 -7.36 -23.20
N ALA A 71 -0.75 -7.28 -23.07
CA ALA A 71 0.06 -6.31 -23.81
C ALA A 71 0.00 -6.54 -25.34
N PHE A 72 -0.04 -7.80 -25.79
CA PHE A 72 -0.25 -8.15 -27.20
C PHE A 72 -1.65 -7.77 -27.69
N ALA A 73 -2.70 -8.08 -26.92
CA ALA A 73 -4.07 -7.69 -27.24
C ALA A 73 -4.21 -6.16 -27.37
N SER A 74 -3.71 -5.41 -26.38
CA SER A 74 -3.74 -3.93 -26.42
C SER A 74 -2.90 -3.35 -27.56
N ARG A 75 -1.84 -4.03 -28.03
CA ARG A 75 -1.10 -3.62 -29.24
C ARG A 75 -1.95 -3.78 -30.50
N GLY A 76 -2.74 -4.85 -30.59
CA GLY A 76 -3.69 -5.06 -31.68
C GLY A 76 -4.78 -3.99 -31.70
N GLU A 77 -5.39 -3.70 -30.55
CA GLU A 77 -6.38 -2.62 -30.39
C GLU A 77 -5.81 -1.25 -30.79
N ARG A 78 -4.59 -0.94 -30.35
CA ARG A 78 -3.90 0.31 -30.74
C ARG A 78 -3.72 0.44 -32.25
N ARG A 79 -3.35 -0.64 -32.94
CA ARG A 79 -3.22 -0.62 -34.41
C ARG A 79 -4.56 -0.42 -35.12
N ARG A 80 -5.66 -0.82 -34.48
CA ARG A 80 -7.02 -0.68 -35.02
C ARG A 80 -7.68 0.65 -34.64
N THR A 81 -7.14 1.36 -33.66
CA THR A 81 -7.68 2.64 -33.21
C THR A 81 -7.36 3.72 -34.25
N PRO A 82 -8.34 4.51 -34.72
CA PRO A 82 -8.11 5.54 -35.72
C PRO A 82 -7.02 6.54 -35.27
N LEU A 83 -6.18 6.94 -36.22
CA LEU A 83 -5.11 7.91 -35.98
C LEU A 83 -5.72 9.22 -35.46
N GLY A 84 -5.25 9.72 -34.32
CA GLY A 84 -5.80 10.92 -33.66
C GLY A 84 -6.79 10.65 -32.53
N SER A 85 -7.26 9.41 -32.34
CA SER A 85 -8.08 9.06 -31.18
C SER A 85 -7.22 9.09 -29.90
N GLN A 86 -7.46 10.07 -29.04
CA GLN A 86 -6.82 10.16 -27.72
C GLN A 86 -7.82 9.69 -26.65
N PRO A 87 -7.40 8.86 -25.68
CA PRO A 87 -8.26 8.55 -24.54
C PRO A 87 -8.60 9.84 -23.79
N VAL A 88 -9.86 9.95 -23.37
CA VAL A 88 -10.31 11.07 -22.54
C VAL A 88 -9.42 11.12 -21.31
N ARG A 89 -8.83 12.29 -21.07
CA ARG A 89 -7.91 12.47 -19.95
C ARG A 89 -8.69 12.38 -18.64
N VAL A 90 -8.21 11.53 -17.74
CA VAL A 90 -8.71 11.49 -16.37
C VAL A 90 -7.99 12.58 -15.56
N GLY A 91 -8.76 13.33 -14.76
CA GLY A 91 -8.38 14.66 -14.26
C GLY A 91 -7.07 14.69 -13.46
N GLU A 92 -7.07 14.08 -12.28
CA GLU A 92 -5.98 14.20 -11.31
C GLU A 92 -4.69 13.47 -11.76
N PRO A 93 -3.51 14.06 -11.55
CA PRO A 93 -2.24 13.36 -11.75
C PRO A 93 -2.12 12.17 -10.80
N VAL A 94 -1.47 11.11 -11.26
CA VAL A 94 -1.30 9.86 -10.50
C VAL A 94 0.18 9.63 -10.21
N LEU A 95 0.59 9.63 -8.96
CA LEU A 95 1.96 9.32 -8.55
C LEU A 95 2.09 7.85 -8.18
N LEU A 96 3.07 7.15 -8.77
CA LEU A 96 3.33 5.73 -8.51
C LEU A 96 4.52 5.58 -7.56
N VAL A 97 4.32 4.87 -6.44
CA VAL A 97 5.33 4.73 -5.37
C VAL A 97 5.70 3.25 -5.18
N PRO A 98 6.96 2.86 -5.43
CA PRO A 98 7.39 1.46 -5.37
C PRO A 98 7.57 0.93 -3.94
N GLY A 99 7.52 -0.39 -3.81
CA GLY A 99 7.77 -1.12 -2.57
C GLY A 99 9.24 -1.18 -2.15
N PHE A 100 9.49 -1.80 -1.00
CA PHE A 100 10.83 -2.01 -0.45
C PHE A 100 11.73 -2.81 -1.41
N LEU A 101 13.01 -2.45 -1.49
CA LEU A 101 14.00 -2.94 -2.47
C LEU A 101 13.67 -2.64 -3.95
N ALA A 102 12.51 -2.08 -4.26
CA ALA A 102 12.08 -1.78 -5.62
C ALA A 102 12.27 -0.30 -5.97
N GLY A 103 12.41 -0.02 -7.26
CA GLY A 103 12.40 1.33 -7.82
C GLY A 103 11.22 1.54 -8.76
N ASP A 104 11.13 2.72 -9.34
CA ASP A 104 10.03 3.11 -10.26
C ASP A 104 9.83 2.16 -11.44
N SER A 105 10.87 1.43 -11.85
CA SER A 105 10.80 0.43 -12.93
C SER A 105 9.84 -0.71 -12.61
N SER A 106 9.68 -1.08 -11.33
CA SER A 106 8.76 -2.13 -10.88
C SER A 106 7.30 -1.84 -11.25
N LEU A 107 6.91 -0.56 -11.23
CA LEU A 107 5.57 -0.09 -11.59
C LEU A 107 5.49 0.38 -13.05
N GLY A 108 6.52 0.14 -13.87
CA GLY A 108 6.55 0.48 -15.28
C GLY A 108 5.39 -0.12 -16.09
N PRO A 109 5.05 -1.41 -15.95
CA PRO A 109 3.88 -2.02 -16.58
C PRO A 109 2.56 -1.32 -16.25
N MET A 110 2.32 -1.06 -14.97
CA MET A 110 1.15 -0.33 -14.47
C MET A 110 1.08 1.08 -15.03
N SER A 111 2.20 1.81 -14.95
CA SER A 111 2.36 3.16 -15.49
C SER A 111 1.99 3.24 -16.97
N ARG A 112 2.46 2.28 -17.77
CA ARG A 112 2.10 2.19 -19.19
C ARG A 112 0.61 1.95 -19.39
N SER A 113 0.03 0.99 -18.67
CA SER A 113 -1.39 0.66 -18.81
C SER A 113 -2.30 1.82 -18.38
N LEU A 114 -2.01 2.47 -17.26
CA LEU A 114 -2.76 3.64 -16.79
C LEU A 114 -2.66 4.81 -17.79
N ARG A 115 -1.48 5.08 -18.36
CA ARG A 115 -1.36 6.08 -19.44
C ARG A 115 -2.21 5.75 -20.66
N HIS A 116 -2.31 4.48 -21.03
CA HIS A 116 -3.19 4.05 -22.13
C HIS A 116 -4.67 4.27 -21.81
N GLN A 117 -5.06 4.30 -20.54
CA GLN A 117 -6.43 4.53 -20.10
C GLN A 117 -6.75 6.02 -19.84
N GLY A 118 -5.84 6.93 -20.19
CA GLY A 118 -6.04 8.38 -20.09
C GLY A 118 -5.48 9.03 -18.82
N PHE A 119 -4.87 8.28 -17.91
CA PHE A 119 -4.26 8.83 -16.69
C PHE A 119 -2.91 9.50 -16.96
N ARG A 120 -2.59 10.56 -16.22
CA ARG A 120 -1.27 11.18 -16.24
C ARG A 120 -0.43 10.67 -15.07
N THR A 121 0.43 9.68 -15.34
CA THR A 121 1.25 9.06 -14.30
C THR A 121 2.60 9.76 -14.10
N TYR A 122 3.05 9.87 -12.85
CA TYR A 122 4.37 10.31 -12.43
C TYR A 122 5.09 9.20 -11.67
N ARG A 123 6.40 9.33 -11.61
CA ARG A 123 7.30 8.50 -10.82
C ARG A 123 7.64 9.21 -9.52
N ALA A 124 7.92 8.43 -8.48
CA ALA A 124 8.42 8.93 -7.20
C ALA A 124 9.90 9.35 -7.27
N ASP A 125 10.57 9.10 -8.40
CA ASP A 125 12.01 9.33 -8.60
C ASP A 125 12.87 8.47 -7.65
N VAL A 126 12.36 7.28 -7.31
CA VAL A 126 13.01 6.30 -6.43
C VAL A 126 13.69 5.23 -7.27
N ARG A 127 15.02 5.15 -7.17
CA ARG A 127 15.81 4.08 -7.82
C ARG A 127 15.71 2.75 -7.07
N ALA A 128 15.72 2.81 -5.74
CA ALA A 128 15.53 1.65 -4.87
C ALA A 128 15.06 2.15 -3.50
N ASN A 129 13.94 1.62 -3.00
CA ASN A 129 13.38 1.97 -1.71
C ASN A 129 14.08 1.16 -0.59
N VAL A 130 15.32 1.55 -0.29
CA VAL A 130 16.23 0.85 0.65
C VAL A 130 16.74 1.76 1.77
N GLY A 131 16.32 3.02 1.79
CA GLY A 131 16.75 4.02 2.74
C GLY A 131 15.82 4.16 3.95
N CYS A 132 16.01 5.25 4.68
CA CYS A 132 15.13 5.64 5.79
C CYS A 132 13.70 5.90 5.30
N THR A 133 12.70 5.34 5.99
CA THR A 133 11.28 5.49 5.62
C THR A 133 10.79 6.92 5.78
N LEU A 134 11.17 7.62 6.84
CA LEU A 134 10.86 9.05 7.01
C LEU A 134 11.53 9.91 5.93
N GLY A 135 12.78 9.58 5.57
CA GLY A 135 13.48 10.26 4.47
C GLY A 135 12.79 10.03 3.12
N ALA A 136 12.32 8.80 2.87
CA ALA A 136 11.53 8.49 1.67
C ALA A 136 10.16 9.20 1.68
N ALA A 137 9.52 9.34 2.84
CA ALA A 137 8.27 10.08 2.99
C ALA A 137 8.46 11.59 2.72
N ALA A 138 9.57 12.18 3.17
CA ALA A 138 9.91 13.57 2.87
C ALA A 138 10.15 13.81 1.36
N GLN A 139 10.91 12.93 0.70
CA GLN A 139 11.11 12.99 -0.75
C GLN A 139 9.79 12.82 -1.52
N LEU A 140 8.91 11.95 -1.03
CA LEU A 140 7.58 11.77 -1.62
C LEU A 140 6.73 13.03 -1.48
N GLU A 141 6.81 13.72 -0.36
CA GLU A 141 6.12 14.99 -0.11
C GLU A 141 6.60 16.10 -1.04
N GLU A 142 7.92 16.30 -1.17
CA GLU A 142 8.52 17.23 -2.13
C GLU A 142 8.04 16.94 -3.56
N ARG A 143 8.01 15.65 -3.92
CA ARG A 143 7.54 15.23 -5.25
C ARG A 143 6.06 15.53 -5.48
N LEU A 144 5.23 15.40 -4.45
CA LEU A 144 3.81 15.77 -4.52
C LEU A 144 3.63 17.27 -4.72
N GLU A 145 4.39 18.09 -4.00
CA GLU A 145 4.37 19.55 -4.14
C GLU A 145 4.72 19.97 -5.57
N GLU A 146 5.79 19.41 -6.13
CA GLU A 146 6.18 19.69 -7.52
C GLU A 146 5.07 19.36 -8.51
N ILE A 147 4.43 18.19 -8.35
CA ILE A 147 3.38 17.73 -9.27
C ILE A 147 2.14 18.59 -9.10
N ALA A 148 1.72 18.83 -7.85
CA ALA A 148 0.53 19.61 -7.54
C ALA A 148 0.67 21.04 -8.07
N GLN A 149 1.81 21.70 -7.82
CA GLN A 149 2.10 23.04 -8.31
C GLN A 149 2.13 23.09 -9.85
N ARG A 150 2.82 22.15 -10.51
CA ARG A 150 2.89 22.11 -11.98
C ARG A 150 1.55 21.80 -12.64
N ARG A 151 0.61 21.18 -11.94
CA ARG A 151 -0.68 20.74 -12.49
C ARG A 151 -1.89 21.52 -12.00
N GLY A 152 -1.72 22.35 -10.96
CA GLY A 152 -2.81 23.09 -10.35
C GLY A 152 -3.90 22.17 -9.79
N ALA A 153 -3.54 20.97 -9.32
CA ALA A 153 -4.47 19.97 -8.84
C ALA A 153 -3.83 19.06 -7.79
N ARG A 154 -4.62 18.55 -6.85
CA ARG A 154 -4.23 17.47 -5.93
C ARG A 154 -3.84 16.20 -6.71
N VAL A 155 -3.04 15.35 -6.09
CA VAL A 155 -2.44 14.16 -6.69
C VAL A 155 -3.08 12.90 -6.09
N ARG A 156 -3.39 11.92 -6.93
CA ARG A 156 -3.71 10.56 -6.46
C ARG A 156 -2.45 9.73 -6.36
N ILE A 157 -2.30 8.91 -5.33
CA ILE A 157 -1.11 8.07 -5.14
C ILE A 157 -1.49 6.60 -5.31
N VAL A 158 -0.70 5.85 -6.10
CA VAL A 158 -0.76 4.39 -6.11
C VAL A 158 0.53 3.85 -5.50
N GLY A 159 0.40 3.22 -4.33
CA GLY A 159 1.54 2.69 -3.59
C GLY A 159 1.54 1.17 -3.54
N HIS A 160 2.67 0.54 -3.85
CA HIS A 160 2.87 -0.90 -3.70
C HIS A 160 3.64 -1.21 -2.43
N SER A 161 3.18 -2.15 -1.61
CA SER A 161 3.91 -2.61 -0.41
C SER A 161 4.29 -1.41 0.49
N LEU A 162 5.57 -1.23 0.83
CA LEU A 162 6.08 -0.05 1.55
C LEU A 162 5.66 1.28 0.93
N GLY A 163 5.58 1.38 -0.40
CA GLY A 163 5.15 2.60 -1.08
C GLY A 163 3.73 3.04 -0.71
N GLY A 164 2.84 2.08 -0.39
CA GLY A 164 1.50 2.41 0.12
C GLY A 164 1.51 2.91 1.56
N MET A 165 2.42 2.42 2.41
CA MET A 165 2.62 2.96 3.77
C MET A 165 3.10 4.41 3.73
N LEU A 166 4.08 4.70 2.86
CA LEU A 166 4.54 6.07 2.63
C LEU A 166 3.41 6.95 2.10
N ALA A 167 2.63 6.45 1.12
CA ALA A 167 1.50 7.18 0.54
C ALA A 167 0.46 7.58 1.60
N ARG A 168 0.05 6.66 2.46
CA ARG A 168 -0.94 6.96 3.51
C ARG A 168 -0.40 7.88 4.59
N GLY A 169 0.86 7.71 5.01
CA GLY A 169 1.49 8.62 5.96
C GLY A 169 1.58 10.04 5.44
N VAL A 170 1.97 10.22 4.17
CA VAL A 170 2.02 11.54 3.54
C VAL A 170 0.61 12.09 3.32
N ALA A 171 -0.37 11.28 2.91
CA ALA A 171 -1.74 11.71 2.73
C ALA A 171 -2.39 12.25 4.02
N ALA A 172 -2.07 11.63 5.17
CA ALA A 172 -2.54 12.12 6.46
C ALA A 172 -1.90 13.46 6.85
N ARG A 173 -0.62 13.68 6.51
CA ARG A 173 0.07 14.95 6.79
C ARG A 173 -0.30 16.07 5.82
N ARG A 174 -0.49 15.74 4.55
CA ARG A 174 -0.67 16.68 3.43
C ARG A 174 -1.96 16.40 2.64
N PRO A 175 -3.14 16.44 3.28
CA PRO A 175 -4.40 16.27 2.58
C PRO A 175 -4.63 17.38 1.54
N ASP A 176 -4.02 18.55 1.74
CA ASP A 176 -3.99 19.67 0.77
C ASP A 176 -3.38 19.28 -0.58
N LEU A 177 -2.47 18.29 -0.61
CA LEU A 177 -1.81 17.82 -1.83
C LEU A 177 -2.38 16.52 -2.38
N VAL A 178 -3.04 15.70 -1.56
CA VAL A 178 -3.39 14.32 -1.92
C VAL A 178 -4.89 14.16 -2.05
N ALA A 179 -5.40 13.87 -3.25
CA ALA A 179 -6.83 13.65 -3.50
C ALA A 179 -7.31 12.24 -3.12
N GLY A 180 -6.41 11.28 -3.14
CA GLY A 180 -6.74 9.90 -2.81
C GLY A 180 -5.56 8.96 -2.94
N ILE A 181 -5.68 7.81 -2.31
CA ILE A 181 -4.65 6.77 -2.30
C ILE A 181 -5.24 5.41 -2.68
N VAL A 182 -4.49 4.67 -3.48
CA VAL A 182 -4.73 3.26 -3.80
C VAL A 182 -3.51 2.47 -3.37
N THR A 183 -3.65 1.60 -2.37
CA THR A 183 -2.55 0.75 -1.90
C THR A 183 -2.68 -0.66 -2.44
N MET A 184 -1.56 -1.34 -2.66
CA MET A 184 -1.51 -2.72 -3.17
C MET A 184 -0.58 -3.55 -2.31
N GLY A 185 -1.12 -4.53 -1.57
CA GLY A 185 -0.33 -5.42 -0.71
C GLY A 185 0.50 -4.67 0.34
N SER A 186 -0.02 -3.54 0.86
CA SER A 186 0.70 -2.66 1.78
C SER A 186 0.38 -3.02 3.24
N PRO A 187 1.32 -3.57 4.04
CA PRO A 187 1.03 -4.09 5.38
C PRO A 187 0.96 -2.98 6.46
N MET A 188 0.02 -2.06 6.31
CA MET A 188 -0.06 -0.82 7.11
C MET A 188 -0.34 -1.07 8.60
N LEU A 189 -1.04 -2.16 8.92
CA LEU A 189 -1.39 -2.51 10.30
C LEU A 189 -0.29 -3.31 11.02
N ALA A 190 0.58 -3.99 10.27
CA ALA A 190 1.66 -4.80 10.82
C ALA A 190 2.83 -4.92 9.84
N PRO A 191 3.67 -3.88 9.69
CA PRO A 191 4.80 -3.89 8.76
C PRO A 191 5.80 -5.00 9.02
N GLY A 192 5.90 -5.48 10.26
CA GLY A 192 6.75 -6.59 10.70
C GLY A 192 6.16 -7.99 10.44
N ALA A 193 4.88 -8.09 10.06
CA ALA A 193 4.21 -9.33 9.67
C ALA A 193 4.55 -9.71 8.20
N HIS A 194 5.83 -9.75 7.89
CA HIS A 194 6.36 -10.10 6.58
C HIS A 194 7.17 -11.40 6.62
N HIS A 195 7.37 -11.98 5.44
CA HIS A 195 8.07 -13.23 5.25
C HIS A 195 9.55 -13.11 5.64
N ALA A 196 10.13 -14.20 6.17
CA ALA A 196 11.50 -14.22 6.68
C ALA A 196 12.58 -13.79 5.66
N SER A 197 12.33 -13.95 4.36
CA SER A 197 13.24 -13.44 3.33
C SER A 197 13.38 -11.92 3.38
N LEU A 198 12.27 -11.19 3.60
CA LEU A 198 12.27 -9.74 3.70
C LEU A 198 12.99 -9.28 4.97
N ALA A 199 12.80 -10.00 6.08
CA ALA A 199 13.53 -9.77 7.33
C ALA A 199 15.06 -9.89 7.11
N ARG A 200 15.52 -10.92 6.38
CA ARG A 200 16.95 -11.06 6.05
C ARG A 200 17.49 -9.92 5.18
N SER A 201 16.68 -9.41 4.24
CA SER A 201 17.06 -8.25 3.44
C SER A 201 17.17 -6.99 4.30
N VAL A 202 16.23 -6.80 5.24
CA VAL A 202 16.28 -5.73 6.25
C VAL A 202 17.57 -5.83 7.08
N ASP A 203 17.89 -7.01 7.61
CA ASP A 203 19.10 -7.26 8.41
C ASP A 203 20.38 -6.90 7.65
N LEU A 204 20.44 -7.31 6.38
CA LEU A 204 21.57 -6.99 5.51
C LEU A 204 21.74 -5.48 5.33
N LEU A 205 20.66 -4.75 5.07
CA LEU A 205 20.72 -3.29 4.91
C LEU A 205 21.17 -2.59 6.19
N VAL A 206 20.66 -3.00 7.36
CA VAL A 206 21.08 -2.46 8.66
C VAL A 206 22.57 -2.72 8.92
N ARG A 207 23.05 -3.94 8.61
CA ARG A 207 24.48 -4.28 8.74
C ARG A 207 25.36 -3.44 7.81
N LEU A 208 24.94 -3.26 6.56
CA LEU A 208 25.65 -2.42 5.59
C LEU A 208 25.64 -0.94 5.98
N ASN A 209 24.52 -0.44 6.55
CA ASN A 209 24.45 0.91 7.11
C ASN A 209 25.47 1.10 8.23
N ARG A 210 25.52 0.18 9.20
CA ARG A 210 26.53 0.17 10.29
C ARG A 210 27.97 0.09 9.75
N ALA A 211 28.18 -0.60 8.64
CA ALA A 211 29.46 -0.69 7.95
C ALA A 211 29.83 0.57 7.12
N GLY A 212 29.02 1.63 7.15
CA GLY A 212 29.33 2.92 6.53
C GLY A 212 28.46 3.31 5.34
N MET A 213 27.56 2.43 4.86
CA MET A 213 26.62 2.77 3.78
C MET A 213 25.41 3.55 4.32
N ARG A 214 25.65 4.78 4.77
CA ARG A 214 24.67 5.61 5.53
C ARG A 214 23.35 5.93 4.80
N ARG A 215 23.28 5.73 3.48
CA ARG A 215 22.05 5.92 2.69
C ARG A 215 21.07 4.75 2.81
N LEU A 216 21.52 3.61 3.34
CA LEU A 216 20.68 2.44 3.56
C LEU A 216 19.89 2.56 4.86
N MET A 217 18.87 1.73 5.00
CA MET A 217 18.03 1.65 6.19
C MET A 217 18.87 1.33 7.44
N ALA A 218 18.72 2.15 8.47
CA ALA A 218 19.40 1.99 9.76
C ALA A 218 18.53 1.20 10.75
N GLU A 219 19.11 0.78 11.86
CA GLU A 219 18.38 0.10 12.94
C GLU A 219 17.20 0.93 13.46
N ASP A 220 17.35 2.25 13.56
CA ASP A 220 16.28 3.14 14.00
C ASP A 220 15.04 3.08 13.08
N CYS A 221 15.22 2.75 11.81
CA CYS A 221 14.15 2.60 10.81
C CYS A 221 13.35 1.30 10.96
N VAL A 222 13.79 0.35 11.79
CA VAL A 222 13.12 -0.94 11.99
C VAL A 222 12.85 -1.29 13.45
N ALA A 223 13.50 -0.60 14.39
CA ALA A 223 13.32 -0.84 15.81
C ALA A 223 13.28 0.42 16.69
N GLY A 224 13.58 1.60 16.15
CA GLY A 224 13.72 2.82 16.93
C GLY A 224 12.64 3.87 16.69
N ARG A 225 12.97 5.14 16.94
CA ARG A 225 12.02 6.26 16.86
C ARG A 225 11.53 6.47 15.43
N CYS A 226 12.42 6.38 14.44
CA CYS A 226 12.03 6.47 13.03
C CYS A 226 10.99 5.40 12.64
N ALA A 227 11.17 4.15 13.08
CA ALA A 227 10.20 3.08 12.85
C ALA A 227 8.85 3.37 13.50
N GLN A 228 8.85 3.81 14.76
CA GLN A 228 7.63 4.13 15.50
C GLN A 228 6.87 5.28 14.81
N GLU A 229 7.57 6.38 14.52
CA GLU A 229 6.97 7.54 13.87
C GLU A 229 6.43 7.20 12.47
N SER A 230 7.18 6.47 11.67
CA SER A 230 6.72 6.03 10.34
C SER A 230 5.48 5.13 10.44
N PHE A 231 5.39 4.30 11.46
CA PHE A 231 4.25 3.41 11.67
C PHE A 231 3.02 4.18 12.17
N ASP A 232 3.21 5.13 13.08
CA ASP A 232 2.14 5.99 13.59
C ASP A 232 1.58 6.88 12.48
N GLN A 233 2.45 7.48 11.65
CA GLN A 233 2.04 8.26 10.47
C GLN A 233 1.24 7.40 9.48
N ALA A 234 1.69 6.16 9.21
CA ALA A 234 0.97 5.25 8.34
C ALA A 234 -0.39 4.81 8.89
N ARG A 235 -0.72 5.11 10.15
CA ARG A 235 -2.01 4.79 10.80
C ARG A 235 -2.79 6.02 11.26
N ALA A 236 -2.27 7.21 11.04
CA ALA A 236 -2.94 8.46 11.38
C ALA A 236 -4.30 8.59 10.66
N PRO A 237 -5.31 9.25 11.24
CA PRO A 237 -6.59 9.46 10.58
C PRO A 237 -6.41 10.15 9.22
N LEU A 238 -7.19 9.71 8.22
CA LEU A 238 -7.30 10.40 6.94
C LEU A 238 -8.55 11.28 6.95
N PRO A 239 -8.49 12.50 6.38
CA PRO A 239 -9.69 13.31 6.16
C PRO A 239 -10.68 12.64 5.21
N ASP A 240 -11.98 12.92 5.39
CA ASP A 240 -13.08 12.31 4.63
C ASP A 240 -13.04 12.62 3.13
N ASP A 241 -12.37 13.70 2.73
CA ASP A 241 -12.22 14.14 1.35
C ASP A 241 -11.01 13.49 0.63
N VAL A 242 -10.29 12.58 1.31
CA VAL A 242 -9.20 11.77 0.72
C VAL A 242 -9.73 10.36 0.44
N ASP A 243 -9.94 10.04 -0.85
CA ASP A 243 -10.36 8.69 -1.23
C ASP A 243 -9.32 7.64 -0.79
N PHE A 244 -9.75 6.51 -0.24
CA PHE A 244 -8.85 5.43 0.12
C PHE A 244 -9.36 4.07 -0.34
N THR A 245 -8.61 3.41 -1.23
CA THR A 245 -8.82 2.01 -1.61
C THR A 245 -7.61 1.15 -1.24
N ALA A 246 -7.86 0.00 -0.60
CA ALA A 246 -6.84 -0.97 -0.24
C ALA A 246 -7.02 -2.26 -1.05
N ILE A 247 -6.12 -2.49 -2.01
CA ILE A 247 -6.07 -3.71 -2.80
C ILE A 247 -5.20 -4.73 -2.09
N PHE A 248 -5.76 -5.89 -1.79
CA PHE A 248 -5.06 -6.97 -1.08
C PHE A 248 -5.27 -8.31 -1.81
N SER A 249 -4.39 -9.28 -1.51
CA SER A 249 -4.58 -10.64 -2.00
C SER A 249 -4.31 -11.65 -0.90
N ARG A 250 -5.23 -12.60 -0.71
CA ARG A 250 -4.99 -13.77 0.15
C ARG A 250 -3.88 -14.69 -0.39
N ARG A 251 -3.47 -14.48 -1.66
CA ARG A 251 -2.35 -15.19 -2.28
C ARG A 251 -1.00 -14.55 -2.01
N ASP A 252 -0.96 -13.38 -1.39
CA ASP A 252 0.28 -12.71 -1.00
C ASP A 252 1.17 -13.67 -0.21
N GLY A 253 2.37 -13.94 -0.73
CA GLY A 253 3.36 -14.81 -0.12
C GLY A 253 4.39 -14.06 0.73
N ILE A 254 4.36 -12.72 0.72
CA ILE A 254 5.41 -11.86 1.28
C ILE A 254 4.93 -11.15 2.54
N VAL A 255 3.68 -10.71 2.62
CA VAL A 255 3.11 -10.05 3.81
C VAL A 255 1.82 -10.73 4.26
N ASP A 256 1.46 -10.56 5.53
CA ASP A 256 0.12 -10.95 5.99
C ASP A 256 -0.93 -10.06 5.32
N TRP A 257 -1.73 -10.64 4.43
CA TRP A 257 -2.76 -9.91 3.69
C TRP A 257 -3.77 -9.21 4.61
N ARG A 258 -3.97 -9.71 5.84
CA ARG A 258 -4.83 -9.05 6.84
C ARG A 258 -4.28 -7.70 7.24
N ALA A 259 -2.95 -7.56 7.28
CA ALA A 259 -2.29 -6.30 7.60
C ALA A 259 -2.47 -5.23 6.50
N CYS A 260 -2.96 -5.63 5.33
CA CYS A 260 -3.23 -4.74 4.20
C CYS A 260 -4.65 -4.18 4.17
N ILE A 261 -5.54 -4.65 5.05
CA ILE A 261 -6.95 -4.21 5.08
C ILE A 261 -7.08 -3.10 6.12
N ASP A 262 -6.84 -1.87 5.70
CA ASP A 262 -7.06 -0.71 6.55
C ASP A 262 -8.56 -0.44 6.75
N PRO A 263 -9.07 -0.27 7.99
CA PRO A 263 -10.48 0.00 8.25
C PRO A 263 -11.02 1.28 7.60
N ALA A 264 -10.16 2.26 7.31
CA ALA A 264 -10.55 3.50 6.65
C ALA A 264 -10.64 3.35 5.11
N ALA A 265 -10.23 2.20 4.57
CA ALA A 265 -10.20 1.98 3.13
C ALA A 265 -11.42 1.21 2.62
N THR A 266 -11.79 1.46 1.36
CA THR A 266 -12.56 0.50 0.58
C THR A 266 -11.66 -0.68 0.22
N ALA A 267 -11.90 -1.85 0.81
CA ALA A 267 -11.10 -3.04 0.58
C ALA A 267 -11.49 -3.75 -0.72
N VAL A 268 -10.50 -4.12 -1.53
CA VAL A 268 -10.69 -4.84 -2.81
C VAL A 268 -9.78 -6.06 -2.84
N GLU A 269 -10.37 -7.26 -2.86
CA GLU A 269 -9.60 -8.50 -3.00
C GLU A 269 -9.26 -8.77 -4.47
N VAL A 270 -7.99 -9.05 -4.74
CA VAL A 270 -7.50 -9.54 -6.04
C VAL A 270 -6.84 -10.91 -5.88
N ARG A 271 -6.64 -11.62 -6.99
CA ARG A 271 -5.95 -12.91 -7.03
C ARG A 271 -4.61 -12.77 -7.72
N SER A 272 -3.61 -12.31 -6.97
CA SER A 272 -2.25 -12.06 -7.49
C SER A 272 -1.22 -12.35 -6.40
N SER A 273 0.00 -12.69 -6.79
CA SER A 273 1.15 -12.70 -5.88
C SER A 273 1.51 -11.29 -5.42
N HIS A 274 2.34 -11.16 -4.38
CA HIS A 274 2.77 -9.85 -3.87
C HIS A 274 3.47 -9.04 -4.95
N VAL A 275 4.41 -9.66 -5.65
CA VAL A 275 5.18 -9.02 -6.74
C VAL A 275 4.30 -8.84 -7.98
N GLY A 276 3.43 -9.82 -8.26
CA GLY A 276 2.46 -9.78 -9.35
C GLY A 276 1.56 -8.57 -9.35
N MET A 277 1.14 -8.10 -8.17
CA MET A 277 0.26 -6.93 -8.03
C MET A 277 0.80 -5.67 -8.76
N ALA A 278 2.12 -5.54 -8.93
CA ALA A 278 2.73 -4.43 -9.64
C ALA A 278 2.44 -4.39 -11.15
N PHE A 279 2.03 -5.52 -11.76
CA PHE A 279 1.87 -5.62 -13.21
C PHE A 279 0.72 -6.51 -13.69
N ASP A 280 0.06 -7.22 -12.79
CA ASP A 280 -1.08 -8.08 -13.10
C ASP A 280 -2.22 -7.26 -13.73
N PRO A 281 -2.70 -7.62 -14.94
CA PRO A 281 -3.79 -6.88 -15.61
C PRO A 281 -5.06 -6.74 -14.77
N ALA A 282 -5.43 -7.76 -13.99
CA ALA A 282 -6.61 -7.69 -13.13
C ALA A 282 -6.45 -6.65 -12.02
N VAL A 283 -5.23 -6.54 -11.47
CA VAL A 283 -4.89 -5.54 -10.45
C VAL A 283 -4.86 -4.15 -11.06
N ILE A 284 -4.29 -4.00 -12.25
CA ILE A 284 -4.30 -2.74 -12.99
C ILE A 284 -5.74 -2.27 -13.28
N THR A 285 -6.65 -3.18 -13.60
CA THR A 285 -8.08 -2.85 -13.78
C THR A 285 -8.70 -2.36 -12.48
N ALA A 286 -8.42 -3.03 -11.35
CA ALA A 286 -8.90 -2.59 -10.03
C ALA A 286 -8.35 -1.20 -9.64
N VAL A 287 -7.05 -0.96 -9.87
CA VAL A 287 -6.42 0.35 -9.66
C VAL A 287 -7.08 1.42 -10.53
N SER A 288 -7.27 1.14 -11.82
CA SER A 288 -7.93 2.08 -12.74
C SER A 288 -9.35 2.45 -12.29
N ALA A 289 -10.12 1.47 -11.84
CA ALA A 289 -11.46 1.70 -11.31
C ALA A 289 -11.42 2.60 -10.06
N ALA A 290 -10.50 2.35 -9.13
CA ALA A 290 -10.34 3.13 -7.89
C ALA A 290 -9.79 4.56 -8.11
N LEU A 291 -9.08 4.79 -9.21
CA LEU A 291 -8.58 6.11 -9.58
C LEU A 291 -9.61 6.99 -10.28
N ARG A 292 -10.74 6.43 -10.74
CA ARG A 292 -11.80 7.21 -11.37
C ARG A 292 -12.68 7.83 -10.28
N PRO A 293 -13.10 9.10 -10.44
CA PRO A 293 -14.03 9.74 -9.51
C PRO A 293 -15.28 8.88 -9.37
N ARG A 294 -15.75 8.68 -8.13
CA ARG A 294 -17.08 8.10 -7.92
C ARG A 294 -18.10 9.12 -8.41
N PRO A 295 -19.12 8.72 -9.19
CA PRO A 295 -20.19 9.65 -9.54
C PRO A 295 -20.83 10.14 -8.24
N VAL A 296 -20.81 11.46 -8.04
CA VAL A 296 -21.54 12.09 -6.94
C VAL A 296 -23.02 11.83 -7.22
N VAL A 297 -23.63 10.95 -6.43
CA VAL A 297 -25.08 10.81 -6.43
C VAL A 297 -25.61 12.06 -5.72
N SER A 298 -25.83 13.13 -6.49
CA SER A 298 -26.60 14.26 -6.01
C SER A 298 -28.01 13.74 -5.74
N ALA A 299 -28.38 13.63 -4.47
CA ALA A 299 -29.76 13.43 -4.07
C ALA A 299 -30.52 14.70 -4.46
N VAL A 300 -30.95 14.76 -5.72
CA VAL A 300 -32.00 15.70 -6.13
C VAL A 300 -33.27 15.16 -5.49
N GLU A 301 -33.57 15.66 -4.30
CA GLU A 301 -34.87 15.53 -3.66
C GLU A 301 -35.87 16.24 -4.59
N VAL A 302 -36.56 15.46 -5.42
CA VAL A 302 -37.65 15.95 -6.26
C VAL A 302 -38.82 16.16 -5.31
N ASP A 303 -38.93 17.39 -4.79
CA ASP A 303 -40.15 17.86 -4.13
C ASP A 303 -41.30 17.80 -5.14
N ARG A 304 -42.07 16.72 -5.06
CA ARG A 304 -43.35 16.62 -5.76
C ARG A 304 -44.36 17.37 -4.93
N GLY A 305 -44.42 18.69 -5.15
CA GLY A 305 -45.48 19.54 -4.63
C GLY A 305 -46.85 18.92 -4.92
N GLN A 306 -47.53 18.49 -3.87
CA GLN A 306 -48.96 18.20 -3.89
C GLN A 306 -49.68 19.50 -3.56
N SER A 307 -50.25 20.14 -4.58
CA SER A 307 -51.31 21.13 -4.37
C SER A 307 -52.62 20.37 -4.13
N ALA A 308 -53.24 20.60 -2.99
CA ALA A 308 -54.66 20.33 -2.73
C ALA A 308 -55.40 21.66 -2.63
#